data_AF-A0A0D2S0H5-F1
#
_entry.id   AF-A0A0D2S0H5-F1
#
_cell.length_a   1.000
_cell.length_b   1.000
_cell.length_c   1.000
_cell.angle_alpha   90.00
_cell.angle_beta   90.00
_cell.angle_gamma   90.00
#
_symmetry.space_group_name_H-M   'P 1'
#
loop_
_entity.id
_entity.type
_entity.pdbx_description
1 polymer ?
#
loop_
_entity_poly.entity_id
_entity_poly.type
_entity_poly.pdbx_seq_one_letter_code
_entity_poly.pdbx_strand_id
1 'polypeptide(L)'
;MNLQNRPLKFSTITHHASVTQCLGSIGGHVWYLGIAKPSLVDSEEVKNEKGKIAVQSRCGHFYVPPAIDNVHVFRIAGPKFIKLNRGTWHAGPLFKADAMDFYNLELSNTNVVDHTTHVFKKENGVIFSIDE
;
A
#
# COMPACT_ATOMS: atom_id res chain seq x y z
N MET A 1 8.87 11.94 -8.22
CA MET A 1 9.38 11.19 -7.05
C MET A 1 10.44 10.22 -7.55
N ASN A 2 11.68 10.33 -7.09
CA ASN A 2 12.76 9.40 -7.45
C ASN A 2 12.84 8.30 -6.38
N LEU A 3 12.72 7.04 -6.78
CA LEU A 3 12.82 5.89 -5.88
C LEU A 3 14.04 5.05 -6.23
N GLN A 4 14.69 4.52 -5.20
CA GLN A 4 15.86 3.64 -5.33
C GLN A 4 15.66 2.39 -4.48
N ASN A 5 16.31 1.29 -4.87
CA ASN A 5 16.37 0.06 -4.07
C ASN A 5 15.00 -0.47 -3.65
N ARG A 6 14.10 -0.68 -4.62
CA ARG A 6 12.73 -1.16 -4.39
C ARG A 6 12.57 -2.62 -4.85
N PRO A 7 13.15 -3.61 -4.15
CA PRO A 7 13.21 -4.99 -4.61
C PRO A 7 11.81 -5.60 -4.72
N LEU A 8 11.69 -6.69 -5.49
CA LEU A 8 10.47 -7.47 -5.68
C LEU A 8 10.08 -8.32 -4.44
N LYS A 9 10.13 -7.70 -3.27
CA LYS A 9 9.78 -8.29 -1.97
C LYS A 9 9.27 -7.21 -1.03
N PHE A 10 8.30 -7.55 -0.19
CA PHE A 10 7.81 -6.64 0.84
C PHE A 10 7.24 -7.42 2.03
N SER A 11 7.33 -6.82 3.21
CA SER A 11 6.70 -7.33 4.44
C SER A 11 5.87 -6.28 5.14
N THR A 12 5.68 -5.13 4.51
CA THR A 12 4.93 -3.98 5.02
C THR A 12 3.97 -3.50 3.95
N ILE A 13 2.79 -3.07 4.37
CA ILE A 13 1.79 -2.46 3.50
C ILE A 13 1.21 -1.24 4.21
N THR A 14 0.98 -0.16 3.47
CA THR A 14 0.54 1.12 4.02
C THR A 14 -0.81 1.50 3.44
N HIS A 15 -1.63 2.22 4.19
CA HIS A 15 -2.75 2.98 3.63
C HIS A 15 -2.74 4.45 4.09
N HIS A 16 -3.44 5.26 3.29
CA HIS A 16 -3.72 6.67 3.53
C HIS A 16 -5.23 6.86 3.65
N ALA A 17 -5.74 7.34 4.79
CA ALA A 17 -7.17 7.37 5.07
C ALA A 17 -7.87 8.64 4.54
N SER A 18 -7.12 9.70 4.27
CA SER A 18 -7.65 11.03 3.96
C SER A 18 -7.45 11.42 2.50
N VAL A 19 -6.49 10.82 1.80
CA VAL A 19 -6.12 11.19 0.43
C VAL A 19 -6.22 10.01 -0.54
N THR A 20 -6.43 10.32 -1.82
CA THR A 20 -6.12 9.42 -2.93
C THR A 20 -4.68 9.62 -3.39
N GLN A 21 -4.05 8.59 -3.93
CA GLN A 21 -2.71 8.72 -4.52
C GLN A 21 -2.72 8.22 -5.96
N CYS A 22 -2.13 8.99 -6.88
CA CYS A 22 -1.91 8.52 -8.25
C CYS A 22 -0.44 8.27 -8.52
N LEU A 23 -0.13 7.11 -9.11
CA LEU A 23 1.23 6.68 -9.41
C LEU A 23 1.36 6.24 -10.86
N GLY A 24 2.49 6.58 -11.48
CA GLY A 24 2.87 6.09 -12.81
C GLY A 24 4.37 6.23 -13.03
N SER A 25 4.99 5.20 -13.60
CA SER A 25 6.42 5.23 -13.95
C SER A 25 6.66 6.21 -15.09
N ILE A 26 7.66 7.09 -14.95
CA ILE A 26 8.16 7.88 -16.07
C ILE A 26 8.80 6.91 -17.08
N GLY A 27 8.52 7.09 -18.38
CA GLY A 27 9.02 6.20 -19.44
C GLY A 27 8.25 4.88 -19.62
N GLY A 28 7.24 4.60 -18.79
CA GLY A 28 6.38 3.41 -18.95
C GLY A 28 7.06 2.07 -18.63
N HIS A 29 8.12 2.11 -17.82
CA HIS A 29 8.83 0.92 -17.36
C HIS A 29 7.92 0.01 -16.51
N VAL A 30 8.29 -1.28 -16.41
CA VAL A 30 7.54 -2.25 -15.64
C VAL A 30 7.78 -2.04 -14.14
N TRP A 31 6.71 -2.08 -13.36
CA TRP A 31 6.75 -2.02 -11.91
C TRP A 31 5.59 -2.80 -11.30
N TYR A 32 5.66 -3.03 -10.00
CA TYR A 32 4.74 -3.86 -9.25
C TYR A 32 4.19 -3.13 -8.04
N LEU A 33 2.97 -3.50 -7.66
CA LEU A 33 2.32 -2.98 -6.47
C LEU A 33 1.53 -4.08 -5.77
N GLY A 34 1.91 -4.39 -4.53
CA GLY A 34 1.07 -5.17 -3.63
C GLY A 34 -0.12 -4.32 -3.17
N ILE A 35 -1.33 -4.86 -3.20
CA ILE A 35 -2.59 -4.17 -2.92
C ILE A 35 -3.47 -5.01 -2.01
N ALA A 36 -4.19 -4.38 -1.08
CA ALA A 36 -5.37 -4.95 -0.46
C ALA A 36 -6.51 -3.91 -0.40
N LYS A 37 -7.75 -4.39 -0.33
CA LYS A 37 -8.95 -3.53 -0.27
C LYS A 37 -8.91 -2.61 0.95
N PRO A 38 -9.45 -1.38 0.87
CA PRO A 38 -9.64 -0.53 2.02
C PRO A 38 -10.39 -1.22 3.16
N SER A 39 -10.03 -0.86 4.39
CA SER A 39 -10.61 -1.43 5.61
C SER A 39 -10.86 -0.38 6.68
N LEU A 40 -11.14 0.86 6.27
CA LEU A 40 -11.57 1.94 7.17
C LEU A 40 -12.96 1.62 7.74
N VAL A 41 -13.18 1.97 9.00
CA VAL A 41 -14.46 1.79 9.71
C VAL A 41 -14.74 3.01 10.59
N ASP A 42 -16.00 3.18 10.99
CA ASP A 42 -16.44 4.37 11.74
C ASP A 42 -16.17 4.29 13.26
N SER A 43 -16.00 3.09 13.83
CA SER A 43 -15.73 2.88 15.27
C SER A 43 -15.06 1.54 15.59
N GLU A 44 -14.62 1.35 16.85
CA GLU A 44 -13.96 0.11 17.31
C GLU A 44 -14.86 -1.12 17.34
N GLU A 45 -16.19 -0.96 17.38
CA GLU A 45 -17.13 -2.06 17.57
C GLU A 45 -17.28 -2.95 16.31
N VAL A 46 -16.67 -2.55 15.19
CA VAL A 46 -16.76 -3.26 13.92
C VAL A 46 -15.72 -4.38 13.86
N LYS A 47 -16.19 -5.62 13.71
CA LYS A 47 -15.36 -6.77 13.33
C LYS A 47 -15.43 -6.97 11.83
N ASN A 48 -14.32 -7.36 11.19
CA ASN A 48 -14.40 -7.86 9.81
C ASN A 48 -15.03 -9.26 9.77
N GLU A 49 -15.33 -9.75 8.56
CA GLU A 49 -15.89 -11.10 8.30
C GLU A 49 -15.07 -12.24 8.94
N LYS A 50 -13.80 -12.00 9.28
CA LYS A 50 -12.88 -12.96 9.93
C LYS A 50 -12.70 -12.70 11.44
N GLY A 51 -13.54 -11.87 12.06
CA GLY A 51 -13.52 -11.61 13.50
C GLY A 51 -12.39 -10.70 14.00
N LYS A 52 -11.57 -10.10 13.11
CA LYS A 52 -10.56 -9.12 13.53
C LYS A 52 -11.25 -7.84 14.00
N ILE A 53 -10.80 -7.36 15.16
CA ILE A 53 -11.29 -6.16 15.81
C ILE A 53 -10.67 -4.94 15.10
N ALA A 54 -11.48 -3.90 14.92
CA ALA A 54 -10.99 -2.61 14.48
C ALA A 54 -9.95 -2.05 15.47
N VAL A 55 -8.97 -1.32 14.93
CA VAL A 55 -7.92 -0.67 15.71
C VAL A 55 -7.87 0.81 15.36
N GLN A 56 -7.57 1.64 16.34
CA GLN A 56 -7.32 3.06 16.10
C GLN A 56 -5.91 3.25 15.55
N SER A 57 -5.78 3.96 14.43
CA SER A 57 -4.49 4.38 13.92
C SER A 57 -3.92 5.57 14.71
N ARG A 58 -2.61 5.81 14.58
CA ARG A 58 -1.98 7.04 15.06
C ARG A 58 -2.54 8.32 14.41
N CYS A 59 -3.22 8.19 13.27
CA CYS A 59 -3.84 9.29 12.52
C CYS A 59 -5.28 9.57 12.97
N GLY A 60 -5.79 8.81 13.96
CA GLY A 60 -7.11 9.03 14.57
C GLY A 60 -8.25 8.25 13.92
N HIS A 61 -8.11 7.76 12.69
CA HIS A 61 -9.12 6.89 12.06
C HIS A 61 -9.06 5.45 12.57
N PHE A 62 -10.18 4.75 12.51
CA PHE A 62 -10.29 3.33 12.80
C PHE A 62 -10.17 2.50 11.52
N TYR A 63 -9.57 1.32 11.63
CA TYR A 63 -9.44 0.40 10.51
C TYR A 63 -9.31 -1.05 10.99
N VAL A 64 -9.57 -2.01 10.11
CA VAL A 64 -9.25 -3.41 10.38
C VAL A 64 -7.94 -3.81 9.69
N PRO A 65 -6.94 -4.39 10.38
CA PRO A 65 -5.68 -4.76 9.76
C PRO A 65 -5.85 -5.75 8.59
N PRO A 66 -5.09 -5.59 7.48
CA PRO A 66 -5.26 -6.42 6.29
C PRO A 66 -5.00 -7.89 6.62
N ALA A 67 -5.77 -8.78 5.98
CA ALA A 67 -5.50 -10.22 6.02
C ALA A 67 -4.49 -10.57 4.93
N ILE A 68 -3.63 -11.57 5.20
CA ILE A 68 -2.62 -12.05 4.25
C ILE A 68 -3.28 -12.48 2.95
N ASP A 69 -4.35 -13.28 3.04
CA ASP A 69 -5.09 -13.81 1.88
C ASP A 69 -5.75 -12.74 1.00
N ASN A 70 -5.85 -11.49 1.49
CA ASN A 70 -6.43 -10.38 0.74
C ASN A 70 -5.38 -9.59 -0.05
N VAL A 71 -4.09 -9.86 0.15
CA VAL A 71 -3.00 -9.19 -0.57
C VAL A 71 -2.88 -9.78 -1.98
N HIS A 72 -2.97 -8.90 -2.97
CA HIS A 72 -2.79 -9.23 -4.38
C HIS A 72 -1.66 -8.37 -4.95
N VAL A 73 -0.93 -8.86 -5.95
CA VAL A 73 0.11 -8.08 -6.62
C VAL A 73 -0.32 -7.78 -8.04
N PHE A 74 -0.22 -6.52 -8.44
CA PHE A 74 -0.43 -6.10 -9.82
C PHE A 74 0.90 -5.82 -10.50
N ARG A 75 1.02 -6.27 -11.75
CA ARG A 75 2.09 -5.88 -12.68
C ARG A 75 1.59 -4.73 -13.55
N ILE A 76 2.25 -3.59 -13.49
CA ILE A 76 1.94 -2.39 -14.27
C ILE A 76 3.02 -2.21 -15.33
N ALA A 77 2.60 -2.05 -16.59
CA ALA A 77 3.51 -1.91 -17.72
C ALA A 77 2.98 -0.87 -18.72
N GLY A 78 3.90 -0.19 -19.40
CA GLY A 78 3.58 0.86 -20.37
C GLY A 78 3.07 2.15 -19.71
N PRO A 79 2.44 3.05 -20.48
CA PRO A 79 2.04 4.38 -20.02
C PRO A 79 0.74 4.33 -19.18
N LYS A 80 0.71 3.49 -18.16
CA LYS A 80 -0.45 3.33 -17.26
C LYS A 80 -0.21 4.07 -15.96
N PHE A 81 -1.24 4.79 -15.53
CA PHE A 81 -1.32 5.41 -14.22
C PHE A 81 -2.37 4.69 -13.41
N ILE A 82 -2.10 4.51 -12.13
CA ILE A 82 -3.06 3.96 -11.19
C ILE A 82 -3.54 5.09 -10.27
N LYS A 83 -4.80 4.99 -9.82
CA LYS A 83 -5.34 5.79 -8.73
C LYS A 83 -5.72 4.87 -7.58
N LEU A 84 -5.07 5.06 -6.44
CA LEU A 84 -5.41 4.43 -5.19
C LEU A 84 -6.52 5.25 -4.52
N ASN A 85 -7.65 4.61 -4.24
CA ASN A 85 -8.72 5.22 -3.45
C ASN A 85 -8.27 5.34 -1.99
N ARG A 86 -8.91 6.24 -1.24
CA ARG A 86 -8.71 6.39 0.21
C ARG A 86 -8.82 5.04 0.91
N GLY A 87 -7.90 4.78 1.82
CA GLY A 87 -7.79 3.56 2.60
C GLY A 87 -7.21 2.36 1.85
N THR A 88 -6.92 2.46 0.55
CA THR A 88 -6.36 1.33 -0.20
C THR A 88 -4.98 1.00 0.35
N TRP A 89 -4.83 -0.24 0.82
CA TRP A 89 -3.55 -0.75 1.27
C TRP A 89 -2.65 -0.99 0.06
N HIS A 90 -1.42 -0.51 0.11
CA HIS A 90 -0.45 -0.66 -0.97
C HIS A 90 0.98 -0.85 -0.47
N ALA A 91 1.76 -1.63 -1.22
CA ALA A 91 3.17 -1.93 -0.97
C ALA A 91 3.96 -1.82 -2.27
N GLY A 92 4.75 -0.76 -2.37
CA GLY A 92 5.47 -0.39 -3.59
C GLY A 92 5.42 1.13 -3.81
N PRO A 93 5.80 1.63 -4.99
CA PRO A 93 6.23 0.86 -6.18
C PRO A 93 7.43 -0.06 -5.95
N LEU A 94 7.43 -1.24 -6.58
CA LEU A 94 8.53 -2.22 -6.58
C LEU A 94 9.01 -2.47 -8.03
N PHE A 95 10.32 -2.58 -8.26
CA PHE A 95 10.90 -2.73 -9.59
C PHE A 95 12.32 -3.32 -9.55
N LYS A 96 12.78 -3.93 -10.65
CA LYS A 96 14.11 -4.57 -10.74
C LYS A 96 15.28 -3.58 -10.93
N ALA A 97 15.04 -2.44 -11.56
CA ALA A 97 16.08 -1.43 -11.78
C ALA A 97 16.57 -0.81 -10.45
N ASP A 98 17.80 -0.28 -10.44
CA ASP A 98 18.38 0.33 -9.24
C ASP A 98 17.61 1.58 -8.79
N ALA A 99 17.09 2.35 -9.77
CA ALA A 99 16.30 3.54 -9.56
C ALA A 99 15.22 3.71 -10.63
N MET A 100 14.13 4.40 -10.28
CA MET A 100 13.07 4.77 -11.21
C MET A 100 12.36 6.04 -10.75
N ASP A 101 12.03 6.89 -11.71
CA ASP A 101 11.21 8.07 -11.47
C ASP A 101 9.71 7.75 -11.64
N PHE A 102 8.93 8.28 -10.71
CA PHE A 102 7.48 8.19 -10.71
C PHE A 102 6.85 9.56 -10.74
N TYR A 103 5.82 9.70 -11.56
CA TYR A 103 4.76 10.65 -11.29
C TYR A 103 4.04 10.22 -10.02
N ASN A 104 3.88 11.15 -9.09
CA ASN A 104 3.19 10.95 -7.82
C ASN A 104 2.31 12.16 -7.58
N LEU A 105 0.99 11.94 -7.49
CA LEU A 105 0.03 12.98 -7.15
C LEU A 105 -0.70 12.59 -5.87
N GLU A 106 -0.39 13.33 -4.80
CA GLU A 106 -0.95 13.24 -3.46
C GLU A 106 -0.71 14.57 -2.72
N LEU A 107 -1.14 14.67 -1.47
CA LEU A 107 -0.80 15.82 -0.63
C LEU A 107 0.67 15.74 -0.20
N SER A 108 1.34 16.89 -0.14
CA SER A 108 2.78 16.97 0.18
C SER A 108 3.15 16.44 1.57
N ASN A 109 2.19 16.38 2.50
CA ASN A 109 2.36 15.90 3.87
C ASN A 109 1.75 14.50 4.12
N THR A 110 1.27 13.79 3.09
CA THR A 110 0.60 12.48 3.23
C THR A 110 1.42 11.50 4.07
N ASN A 111 2.72 11.41 3.81
CA ASN A 111 3.62 10.51 4.53
C ASN A 111 3.95 10.93 5.97
N VAL A 112 3.57 12.14 6.36
CA VAL A 112 3.76 12.68 7.72
C VAL A 112 2.50 12.52 8.55
N VAL A 113 1.33 12.88 8.00
CA VAL A 113 0.09 13.00 8.77
C VAL A 113 -0.94 11.90 8.49
N ASP A 114 -0.83 11.19 7.37
CA ASP A 114 -1.86 10.24 6.89
C ASP A 114 -1.25 8.91 6.45
N HIS A 115 -0.37 8.31 7.26
CA HIS A 115 0.32 7.06 6.91
C HIS A 115 0.18 6.02 8.03
N THR A 116 -0.54 4.95 7.74
CA THR A 116 -0.75 3.79 8.63
C THR A 116 -0.14 2.55 7.99
N THR A 117 0.66 1.79 8.75
CA THR A 117 1.40 0.64 8.22
C THR A 117 1.10 -0.63 8.99
N HIS A 118 0.85 -1.71 8.26
CA HIS A 118 0.81 -3.06 8.78
C HIS A 118 2.13 -3.78 8.46
N VAL A 119 2.73 -4.45 9.44
CA VAL A 119 4.01 -5.15 9.29
C VAL A 119 3.78 -6.66 9.35
N PHE A 120 3.54 -7.30 8.20
CA PHE A 120 3.26 -8.74 8.09
C PHE A 120 4.35 -9.62 8.72
N LYS A 121 5.62 -9.23 8.63
CA LYS A 121 6.71 -10.03 9.25
C LYS A 121 6.54 -10.13 10.77
N LYS A 122 6.11 -9.04 11.42
CA LYS A 122 5.93 -8.98 12.88
C LYS A 122 4.60 -9.62 13.29
N GLU A 123 3.52 -9.24 12.61
CA GLU A 123 2.15 -9.62 12.99
C GLU A 123 1.77 -11.02 12.50
N ASN A 124 2.46 -11.54 11.48
CA ASN A 124 2.08 -12.79 10.81
C ASN A 124 3.25 -13.71 10.45
N GLY A 125 4.51 -13.28 10.62
CA GLY A 125 5.68 -14.05 10.18
C GLY A 125 5.85 -14.14 8.64
N VAL A 126 5.15 -13.31 7.87
CA VAL A 126 5.10 -13.41 6.39
C VAL A 126 5.94 -12.33 5.71
N ILE A 127 6.61 -12.73 4.62
CA ILE A 127 7.27 -11.86 3.65
C ILE A 127 6.74 -12.26 2.26
N PHE A 128 6.23 -11.30 1.50
CA PHE A 128 5.81 -11.50 0.12
C PHE A 128 7.02 -11.36 -0.80
N SER A 129 7.11 -12.23 -1.81
CA SER A 129 8.06 -12.15 -2.90
C SER A 129 7.31 -12.25 -4.23
N ILE A 130 7.82 -11.59 -5.26
CA ILE A 130 7.23 -11.59 -6.59
C ILE A 130 8.24 -12.28 -7.52
N ASP A 131 7.83 -13.40 -8.06
CA ASP A 131 8.56 -14.11 -9.10
C ASP A 131 8.21 -13.50 -10.46
N GLU A 132 9.22 -13.04 -11.19
CA GLU A 132 9.10 -12.51 -12.57
C GLU A 132 10.18 -13.11 -13.46
#